data_AF-A0A847Q8Y1-F1
#
_entry.id   AF-A0A847Q8Y1-F1
#
_cell.length_a   1.000
_cell.length_b   1.000
_cell.length_c   1.000
_cell.angle_alpha   90.00
_cell.angle_beta   90.00
_cell.angle_gamma   90.00
#
_symmetry.space_group_name_H-M   'P 1'
#
loop_
_entity.id
_entity.type
_entity.pdbx_description
1 polymer ?
#
loop_
_entity_poly.entity_id
_entity_poly.type
_entity_poly.pdbx_seq_one_letter_code
_entity_poly.pdbx_strand_id
1 'polypeptide(L)'
;MENYNVNTHEEVKPTFPLIGRPAPKFTANTTHGVINFPEDYKGKWVILFSHPADFTPVCTTEFMTFASMHDEFKALNTELVGLSIDSVHAHLGWVTAIKNYSWNGINNPEVKFPVIDDVKMEVANKYGMLQGESDTAAVRAVFFVDPEGIMRTILYYPASLGRNFNEIKRIIIGLQKADNDGVALPANWHPGKDVIVPPPSTTDAIKERVEEVKGKENYNQLDWYLTFKKDQ
;
A
#
# COMPACT_ATOMS: atom_id res chain seq x y z
N MET A 1 46.16 -15.97 28.98
CA MET A 1 45.91 -15.33 27.67
C MET A 1 44.43 -15.54 27.41
N GLU A 2 43.65 -14.48 27.55
CA GLU A 2 42.18 -14.49 27.49
C GLU A 2 41.70 -14.69 26.04
N ASN A 3 40.75 -15.60 25.87
CA ASN A 3 40.04 -15.81 24.61
C ASN A 3 39.04 -14.68 24.40
N TYR A 4 39.35 -13.77 23.47
CA TYR A 4 38.38 -12.81 22.96
C TYR A 4 37.35 -13.55 22.09
N ASN A 5 36.16 -13.76 22.65
CA ASN A 5 34.98 -14.12 21.86
C ASN A 5 34.63 -12.92 20.96
N VAL A 6 34.95 -13.05 19.67
CA VAL A 6 34.45 -12.15 18.64
C VAL A 6 32.97 -12.44 18.50
N ASN A 7 32.14 -11.53 19.00
CA ASN A 7 30.70 -11.54 18.78
C ASN A 7 30.47 -11.28 17.29
N THR A 8 30.25 -12.34 16.51
CA THR A 8 29.80 -12.19 15.12
C THR A 8 28.38 -11.66 15.17
N HIS A 9 28.20 -10.38 14.85
CA HIS A 9 26.89 -9.85 14.50
C HIS A 9 26.37 -10.70 13.35
N GLU A 10 25.41 -11.58 13.61
CA GLU A 10 24.64 -12.22 12.55
C GLU A 10 23.99 -11.09 11.76
N GLU A 11 24.37 -10.95 10.48
CA GLU A 11 23.64 -10.09 9.55
C GLU A 11 22.19 -10.59 9.53
N VAL A 12 21.31 -9.88 10.21
CA VAL A 12 19.86 -10.08 10.10
C VAL A 12 19.51 -9.74 8.66
N LYS A 13 19.40 -10.77 7.81
CA LYS A 13 18.96 -10.57 6.43
C LYS A 13 17.57 -9.93 6.47
N PRO A 14 17.39 -8.73 5.88
CA PRO A 14 16.07 -8.09 5.87
C PRO A 14 15.09 -9.04 5.17
N THR A 15 14.03 -9.40 5.89
CA THR A 15 12.94 -10.20 5.34
C THR A 15 11.95 -9.25 4.69
N PHE A 16 11.77 -9.37 3.38
CA PHE A 16 10.78 -8.57 2.65
C PHE A 16 9.46 -9.34 2.56
N PRO A 17 8.32 -8.68 2.83
CA PRO A 17 7.02 -9.21 2.47
C PRO A 17 6.97 -9.50 0.96
N LEU A 18 6.25 -10.55 0.58
CA LEU A 18 6.10 -10.96 -0.82
C LEU A 18 4.65 -10.83 -1.26
N ILE A 19 4.43 -10.33 -2.46
CA ILE A 19 3.10 -10.29 -3.09
C ILE A 19 2.55 -11.73 -3.20
N GLY A 20 1.27 -11.90 -2.91
CA GLY A 20 0.59 -13.20 -2.88
C GLY A 20 0.83 -14.01 -1.60
N ARG A 21 1.53 -13.46 -0.59
CA ARG A 21 1.69 -14.08 0.73
C ARG A 21 0.89 -13.32 1.79
N PRO A 22 0.50 -14.00 2.89
CA PRO A 22 -0.08 -13.31 4.04
C PRO A 22 0.84 -12.21 4.56
N ALA A 23 0.28 -11.06 4.90
CA ALA A 23 1.04 -9.97 5.48
C ALA A 23 1.61 -10.40 6.86
N PRO A 24 2.88 -10.07 7.18
CA PRO A 24 3.48 -10.43 8.46
C PRO A 24 2.68 -9.91 9.65
N LYS A 25 2.38 -10.79 10.61
CA LYS A 25 1.57 -10.42 11.78
C LYS A 25 2.36 -9.56 12.78
N PHE A 26 1.70 -8.57 13.35
CA PHE A 26 2.23 -7.80 14.47
C PHE A 26 1.11 -7.25 15.37
N THR A 27 1.49 -6.90 16.59
CA THR A 27 0.69 -6.08 17.50
C THR A 27 1.50 -4.84 17.79
N ALA A 28 0.90 -3.66 17.67
CA ALA A 28 1.60 -2.39 17.86
C ALA A 28 0.70 -1.35 18.54
N ASN A 29 1.31 -0.41 19.29
CA ASN A 29 0.56 0.76 19.75
C ASN A 29 0.48 1.77 18.63
N THR A 30 -0.60 2.54 18.64
CA THR A 30 -0.83 3.61 17.68
C THR A 30 -1.39 4.83 18.39
N THR A 31 -1.51 5.93 17.66
CA THR A 31 -2.27 7.12 18.09
C THR A 31 -3.73 6.82 18.45
N HIS A 32 -4.31 5.69 18.01
CA HIS A 32 -5.68 5.26 18.30
C HIS A 32 -5.76 4.06 19.26
N GLY A 33 -4.66 3.71 19.92
CA GLY A 33 -4.57 2.53 20.77
C GLY A 33 -3.92 1.33 20.07
N VAL A 34 -4.02 0.16 20.69
CA VAL A 34 -3.37 -1.07 20.20
C VAL A 34 -4.12 -1.63 19.00
N ILE A 35 -3.38 -2.07 17.98
CA ILE A 35 -3.91 -2.82 16.83
C ILE A 35 -3.21 -4.18 16.69
N ASN A 36 -3.93 -5.17 16.14
CA ASN A 36 -3.43 -6.48 15.74
C ASN A 36 -3.54 -6.62 14.23
N PHE A 37 -2.42 -6.50 13.52
CA PHE A 37 -2.39 -6.53 12.07
C PHE A 37 -2.08 -7.93 11.53
N PRO A 38 -2.74 -8.41 10.46
CA PRO A 38 -3.87 -7.77 9.74
C PRO A 38 -5.25 -8.12 10.34
N GLU A 39 -5.31 -8.82 11.48
CA GLU A 39 -6.54 -9.40 12.05
C GLU A 39 -7.67 -8.37 12.28
N ASP A 40 -7.35 -7.22 12.86
CA ASP A 40 -8.31 -6.15 13.16
C ASP A 40 -8.91 -5.51 11.89
N TYR A 41 -8.33 -5.79 10.72
CA TYR A 41 -8.72 -5.23 9.43
C TYR A 41 -9.37 -6.25 8.48
N LYS A 42 -9.68 -7.46 8.96
CA LYS A 42 -10.38 -8.47 8.16
C LYS A 42 -11.64 -7.93 7.48
N GLY A 43 -11.81 -8.26 6.21
CA GLY A 43 -12.94 -7.76 5.40
C GLY A 43 -12.72 -6.36 4.82
N LYS A 44 -11.58 -5.71 5.08
CA LYS A 44 -11.22 -4.40 4.55
C LYS A 44 -9.87 -4.44 3.86
N TRP A 45 -9.69 -3.60 2.85
CA TRP A 45 -8.37 -3.30 2.32
C TRP A 45 -7.60 -2.45 3.32
N VAL A 46 -6.27 -2.59 3.35
CA VAL A 46 -5.40 -1.73 4.16
C VAL A 46 -4.23 -1.24 3.34
N ILE A 47 -3.98 0.07 3.42
CA ILE A 47 -2.72 0.68 3.01
C ILE A 47 -1.91 0.93 4.28
N LEU A 48 -0.91 0.08 4.52
CA LEU A 48 0.12 0.31 5.52
C LEU A 48 1.26 1.08 4.87
N PHE A 49 1.65 2.22 5.43
CA PHE A 49 2.67 3.05 4.84
C PHE A 49 3.62 3.62 5.89
N SER A 50 4.90 3.73 5.55
CA SER A 50 5.90 4.33 6.44
C SER A 50 6.34 5.71 5.98
N HIS A 51 6.91 6.47 6.91
CA HIS A 51 7.62 7.72 6.65
C HIS A 51 8.89 7.82 7.51
N PRO A 52 9.93 8.55 7.05
CA PRO A 52 11.19 8.63 7.77
C PRO A 52 11.11 9.16 9.21
N ALA A 53 10.45 10.30 9.41
CA ALA A 53 10.35 10.96 10.71
C ALA A 53 9.21 11.98 10.74
N ASP A 54 8.59 12.13 11.90
CA ASP A 54 7.67 13.21 12.24
C ASP A 54 8.35 14.59 12.12
N PHE A 55 7.54 15.65 12.01
CA PHE A 55 8.02 17.04 11.91
C PHE A 55 8.98 17.32 10.73
N THR A 56 8.93 16.50 9.67
CA THR A 56 9.69 16.72 8.43
C THR A 56 8.78 17.15 7.27
N PRO A 57 9.27 17.99 6.34
CA PRO A 57 8.40 18.66 5.37
C PRO A 57 7.75 17.71 4.38
N VAL A 58 8.49 16.78 3.79
CA VAL A 58 7.92 15.82 2.81
C VAL A 58 6.92 14.87 3.48
N CYS A 59 7.21 14.40 4.69
CA CYS A 59 6.24 13.57 5.43
C CYS A 59 4.97 14.35 5.77
N THR A 60 5.10 15.65 6.06
CA THR A 60 3.96 16.51 6.36
C THR A 60 3.06 16.68 5.14
N THR A 61 3.62 16.94 3.95
CA THR A 61 2.81 17.04 2.72
C THR A 61 2.11 15.73 2.39
N GLU A 62 2.75 14.58 2.63
CA GLU A 62 2.17 13.25 2.45
C GLU A 62 0.99 12.98 3.40
N PHE A 63 1.14 13.28 4.69
CA PHE A 63 0.06 13.11 5.67
C PHE A 63 -1.11 14.04 5.40
N MET A 64 -0.86 15.30 5.03
CA MET A 64 -1.91 16.23 4.62
C MET A 64 -2.69 15.69 3.41
N THR A 65 -2.01 15.09 2.44
CA THR A 65 -2.63 14.51 1.25
C THR A 65 -3.49 13.30 1.60
N PHE A 66 -2.98 12.33 2.36
CA PHE A 66 -3.81 11.20 2.83
C PHE A 66 -5.00 11.66 3.68
N ALA A 67 -4.81 12.66 4.55
CA ALA A 67 -5.89 13.21 5.36
C ALA A 67 -7.01 13.79 4.49
N SER A 68 -6.68 14.52 3.42
CA SER A 68 -7.69 15.03 2.48
C SER A 68 -8.41 13.94 1.68
N MET A 69 -7.77 12.78 1.48
CA MET A 69 -8.32 11.66 0.71
C MET A 69 -8.95 10.58 1.58
N HIS A 70 -8.94 10.74 2.91
CA HIS A 70 -9.36 9.71 3.86
C HIS A 70 -10.78 9.18 3.57
N ASP A 71 -11.73 10.08 3.31
CA ASP A 71 -13.12 9.70 3.06
C ASP A 71 -13.29 8.99 1.71
N GLU A 72 -12.42 9.27 0.74
CA GLU A 72 -12.37 8.55 -0.54
C GLU A 72 -11.88 7.12 -0.37
N PHE A 73 -10.81 6.90 0.42
CA PHE A 73 -10.34 5.55 0.73
C PHE A 73 -11.35 4.77 1.55
N LYS A 74 -12.02 5.42 2.51
CA LYS A 74 -13.10 4.81 3.28
C LYS A 74 -14.27 4.38 2.40
N ALA A 75 -14.66 5.19 1.41
CA ALA A 75 -15.68 4.83 0.43
C ALA A 75 -15.28 3.62 -0.44
N LEU A 76 -13.97 3.39 -0.62
CA LEU A 76 -13.40 2.21 -1.28
C LEU A 76 -13.15 1.04 -0.30
N ASN A 77 -13.78 1.01 0.88
CA ASN A 77 -13.55 -0.03 1.91
C ASN A 77 -12.05 -0.23 2.23
N THR A 78 -11.29 0.86 2.28
CA THR A 78 -9.84 0.86 2.49
C THR A 78 -9.46 1.69 3.70
N GLU A 79 -8.75 1.08 4.64
CA GLU A 79 -8.19 1.72 5.83
C GLU A 79 -6.74 2.16 5.57
N LEU A 80 -6.34 3.25 6.20
CA LEU A 80 -4.96 3.75 6.15
C LEU A 80 -4.29 3.50 7.51
N VAL A 81 -3.01 3.11 7.50
CA VAL A 81 -2.21 2.94 8.72
C VAL A 81 -0.81 3.50 8.47
N GLY A 82 -0.46 4.56 9.18
CA GLY A 82 0.87 5.18 9.11
C GLY A 82 1.87 4.51 10.06
N LEU A 83 3.15 4.71 9.81
CA LEU A 83 4.24 4.21 10.67
C LEU A 83 5.48 5.09 10.53
N SER A 84 6.08 5.47 11.66
CA SER A 84 7.51 5.76 11.73
C SER A 84 8.10 5.11 12.97
N ILE A 85 9.40 5.30 13.18
CA ILE A 85 10.08 4.84 14.39
C ILE A 85 10.03 5.88 15.53
N ASP A 86 9.24 6.94 15.37
CA ASP A 86 9.04 7.94 16.42
C ASP A 86 8.10 7.40 17.50
N SER A 87 8.10 8.06 18.67
CA SER A 87 7.19 7.71 19.76
C SER A 87 5.76 8.19 19.51
N VAL A 88 4.77 7.54 20.14
CA VAL A 88 3.36 7.98 20.08
C VAL A 88 3.17 9.45 20.51
N HIS A 89 3.98 9.96 21.43
CA HIS A 89 3.91 11.37 21.87
C HIS A 89 4.34 12.33 20.76
N ALA A 90 5.35 11.96 19.96
CA ALA A 90 5.76 12.73 18.79
C ALA A 90 4.63 12.73 17.75
N HIS A 91 4.03 11.56 17.48
CA HIS A 91 2.91 11.46 16.56
C HIS A 91 1.75 12.36 16.97
N LEU A 92 1.32 12.30 18.24
CA LEU A 92 0.22 13.11 18.75
C LEU A 92 0.49 14.61 18.61
N GLY A 93 1.71 15.06 18.92
CA GLY A 93 2.12 16.45 18.71
C GLY A 93 2.08 16.85 17.24
N TRP A 94 2.60 16.00 16.37
CA TRP A 94 2.70 16.27 14.94
C TRP A 94 1.35 16.26 14.23
N VAL A 95 0.52 15.23 14.43
CA VAL A 95 -0.83 15.15 13.81
C VAL A 95 -1.76 16.25 14.32
N THR A 96 -1.57 16.72 15.56
CA THR A 96 -2.28 17.89 16.09
C THR A 96 -1.82 19.17 15.41
N ALA A 97 -0.51 19.33 15.20
CA ALA A 97 0.05 20.50 14.51
C ALA A 97 -0.42 20.60 13.06
N ILE A 98 -0.54 19.46 12.35
CA ILE A 98 -1.02 19.39 10.96
C ILE A 98 -2.39 20.06 10.76
N LYS A 99 -3.27 20.02 11.76
CA LYS A 99 -4.60 20.67 11.71
C LYS A 99 -4.53 22.19 11.51
N ASN A 100 -3.37 22.80 11.77
CA ASN A 100 -3.15 24.24 11.63
C ASN A 100 -2.46 24.61 10.31
N TYR A 101 -2.19 23.65 9.42
CA TYR A 101 -1.44 23.89 8.19
C TYR A 101 -2.32 23.97 6.95
N SER A 102 -1.80 24.65 5.93
CA SER A 102 -2.37 24.72 4.59
C SER A 102 -1.29 24.51 3.55
N TRP A 103 -1.57 23.66 2.56
CA TRP A 103 -0.64 23.35 1.48
C TRP A 103 -1.39 22.81 0.27
N ASN A 104 -1.05 23.30 -0.93
CA ASN A 104 -1.58 22.81 -2.21
C ASN A 104 -3.13 22.70 -2.26
N GLY A 105 -3.83 23.70 -1.72
CA GLY A 105 -5.30 23.73 -1.68
C GLY A 105 -5.93 22.91 -0.55
N ILE A 106 -5.15 22.14 0.20
CA ILE A 106 -5.58 21.44 1.41
C ILE A 106 -5.48 22.41 2.58
N ASN A 107 -6.58 22.62 3.31
CA ASN A 107 -6.65 23.54 4.46
C ASN A 107 -7.09 22.79 5.70
N ASN A 108 -6.36 22.98 6.80
CA ASN A 108 -6.67 22.42 8.11
C ASN A 108 -6.99 20.91 8.10
N PRO A 109 -6.16 20.08 7.43
CA PRO A 109 -6.47 18.67 7.29
C PRO A 109 -6.45 17.94 8.63
N GLU A 110 -7.38 16.99 8.80
CA GLU A 110 -7.44 16.14 9.98
C GLU A 110 -6.94 14.74 9.65
N VAL A 111 -5.86 14.33 10.31
CA VAL A 111 -5.36 12.95 10.24
C VAL A 111 -6.28 12.05 11.07
N LYS A 112 -7.10 11.25 10.38
CA LYS A 112 -8.12 10.36 10.99
C LYS A 112 -7.72 8.89 11.01
N PHE A 113 -6.49 8.56 10.61
CA PHE A 113 -5.96 7.22 10.59
C PHE A 113 -4.88 7.02 11.67
N PRO A 114 -4.71 5.80 12.19
CA PRO A 114 -3.70 5.51 13.20
C PRO A 114 -2.28 5.64 12.64
N VAL A 115 -1.35 6.05 13.52
CA VAL A 115 0.10 6.03 13.26
C VAL A 115 0.76 5.15 14.30
N ILE A 116 1.48 4.12 13.85
CA ILE A 116 2.20 3.14 14.66
C ILE A 116 3.48 3.74 15.25
N ASP A 117 3.70 3.52 16.55
CA ASP A 117 4.90 3.94 17.29
C ASP A 117 6.04 2.90 17.29
N ASP A 118 6.70 2.70 16.16
CA ASP A 118 7.67 1.61 16.01
C ASP A 118 9.08 1.96 16.53
N VAL A 119 9.18 2.50 17.75
CA VAL A 119 10.46 2.89 18.38
C VAL A 119 11.45 1.71 18.48
N LYS A 120 10.92 0.49 18.62
CA LYS A 120 11.72 -0.75 18.65
C LYS A 120 12.09 -1.27 17.25
N MET A 121 11.58 -0.64 16.20
CA MET A 121 11.80 -1.01 14.80
C MET A 121 11.36 -2.44 14.46
N GLU A 122 10.45 -3.03 15.23
CA GLU A 122 10.04 -4.42 15.05
C GLU A 122 9.20 -4.57 13.78
N VAL A 123 8.28 -3.63 13.54
CA VAL A 123 7.42 -3.64 12.34
C VAL A 123 8.24 -3.22 11.12
N ALA A 124 9.08 -2.20 11.24
CA ALA A 124 9.95 -1.70 10.19
C ALA A 124 10.92 -2.79 9.68
N ASN A 125 11.51 -3.59 10.57
CA ASN A 125 12.34 -4.72 10.19
C ASN A 125 11.53 -5.85 9.52
N LYS A 126 10.37 -6.23 10.08
CA LYS A 126 9.49 -7.27 9.50
C LYS A 126 9.03 -6.94 8.08
N TYR A 127 8.90 -5.65 7.77
CA TYR A 127 8.40 -5.15 6.50
C TYR A 127 9.52 -4.63 5.57
N GLY A 128 10.80 -4.71 5.95
CA GLY A 128 11.90 -4.22 5.11
C GLY A 128 11.87 -2.70 4.87
N MET A 129 11.36 -1.95 5.84
CA MET A 129 11.27 -0.49 5.79
C MET A 129 12.59 0.21 6.17
N LEU A 130 13.50 -0.47 6.89
CA LEU A 130 14.86 0.00 7.09
C LEU A 130 15.74 -0.49 5.94
N GLN A 131 16.33 0.46 5.22
CA GLN A 131 17.17 0.19 4.04
C GLN A 131 18.43 1.07 4.11
N GLY A 132 19.31 0.97 3.11
CA GLY A 132 20.63 1.60 3.14
C GLY A 132 20.69 3.14 3.16
N GLU A 133 19.56 3.86 3.19
CA GLU A 133 19.54 5.32 3.36
C GLU A 133 19.71 5.75 4.82
N SER A 134 19.25 4.93 5.78
CA SER A 134 19.32 5.23 7.21
C SER A 134 19.09 3.98 8.05
N ASP A 135 19.89 3.81 9.10
CA ASP A 135 19.68 2.77 10.12
C ASP A 135 18.62 3.18 11.17
N THR A 136 18.23 4.45 11.17
CA THR A 136 17.35 5.06 12.18
C THR A 136 16.19 5.82 11.54
N ALA A 137 15.82 5.50 10.31
CA ALA A 137 14.63 6.06 9.68
C ALA A 137 14.08 5.08 8.64
N ALA A 138 12.76 4.90 8.63
CA ALA A 138 12.10 4.11 7.62
C ALA A 138 12.15 4.81 6.25
N VAL A 139 12.31 4.05 5.16
CA VAL A 139 12.03 4.57 3.82
C VAL A 139 10.53 4.82 3.64
N ARG A 140 10.13 5.45 2.53
CA ARG A 140 8.71 5.70 2.22
C ARG A 140 8.09 4.45 1.57
N ALA A 141 7.82 3.43 2.38
CA ALA A 141 7.21 2.20 1.92
C ALA A 141 5.67 2.31 1.89
N VAL A 142 5.03 1.56 0.99
CA VAL A 142 3.57 1.42 0.91
C VAL A 142 3.23 -0.04 0.63
N PHE A 143 2.37 -0.63 1.45
CA PHE A 143 1.91 -2.00 1.36
C PHE A 143 0.40 -2.01 1.18
N PHE A 144 -0.06 -2.70 0.14
CA PHE A 144 -1.47 -2.89 -0.15
C PHE A 144 -1.85 -4.29 0.30
N VAL A 145 -2.71 -4.40 1.30
CA VAL A 145 -3.17 -5.66 1.87
C VAL A 145 -4.67 -5.80 1.62
N ASP A 146 -5.10 -6.94 1.10
CA ASP A 146 -6.50 -7.21 0.75
C ASP A 146 -7.33 -7.66 1.97
N PRO A 147 -8.67 -7.80 1.84
CA PRO A 147 -9.58 -8.20 2.91
C PRO A 147 -9.25 -9.54 3.60
N GLU A 148 -8.53 -10.42 2.90
CA GLU A 148 -8.06 -11.72 3.36
C GLU A 148 -6.69 -11.64 4.05
N GLY A 149 -6.09 -10.45 4.12
CA GLY A 149 -4.78 -10.24 4.73
C GLY A 149 -3.61 -10.62 3.82
N ILE A 150 -3.80 -10.67 2.51
CA ILE A 150 -2.77 -11.02 1.53
C ILE A 150 -2.13 -9.75 0.96
N MET A 151 -0.81 -9.78 0.82
CA MET A 151 -0.03 -8.70 0.22
C MET A 151 -0.26 -8.62 -1.29
N ARG A 152 -0.66 -7.46 -1.82
CA ARG A 152 -1.05 -7.27 -3.23
C ARG A 152 -0.13 -6.35 -4.02
N THR A 153 0.45 -5.35 -3.38
CA THR A 153 1.39 -4.42 -4.01
C THR A 153 2.32 -3.85 -2.95
N ILE A 154 3.57 -3.61 -3.33
CA ILE A 154 4.60 -3.02 -2.46
C ILE A 154 5.31 -1.92 -3.25
N LEU A 155 5.40 -0.73 -2.67
CA LEU A 155 6.15 0.40 -3.22
C LEU A 155 7.22 0.81 -2.21
N TYR A 156 8.43 1.12 -2.69
CA TYR A 156 9.49 1.75 -1.89
C TYR A 156 9.95 3.02 -2.59
N TYR A 157 9.84 4.14 -1.88
CA TYR A 157 10.34 5.44 -2.32
C TYR A 157 11.51 5.86 -1.43
N PRO A 158 12.54 6.54 -1.98
CA PRO A 158 13.60 7.12 -1.18
C PRO A 158 13.05 8.26 -0.30
N ALA A 159 13.76 8.61 0.77
CA ALA A 159 13.33 9.65 1.69
C ALA A 159 13.14 11.02 1.00
N SER A 160 13.88 11.27 -0.10
CA SER A 160 13.88 12.53 -0.86
C SER A 160 12.69 12.71 -1.81
N LEU A 161 11.93 11.66 -2.11
CA LEU A 161 10.84 11.71 -3.10
C LEU A 161 9.48 11.48 -2.44
N GLY A 162 8.64 12.51 -2.42
CA GLY A 162 7.24 12.38 -2.01
C GLY A 162 6.46 11.47 -2.96
N ARG A 163 5.57 10.64 -2.39
CA ARG A 163 4.76 9.66 -3.13
C ARG A 163 3.68 10.33 -3.98
N ASN A 164 3.26 9.62 -5.04
CA ASN A 164 2.13 10.00 -5.86
C ASN A 164 0.84 9.35 -5.34
N PHE A 165 -0.03 10.13 -4.70
CA PHE A 165 -1.25 9.64 -4.07
C PHE A 165 -2.36 9.27 -5.07
N ASN A 166 -2.34 9.88 -6.26
CA ASN A 166 -3.25 9.47 -7.33
C ASN A 166 -2.92 8.04 -7.78
N GLU A 167 -1.64 7.68 -7.81
CA GLU A 167 -1.24 6.31 -8.12
C GLU A 167 -1.64 5.33 -7.00
N ILE A 168 -1.45 5.71 -5.73
CA ILE A 168 -1.90 4.88 -4.59
C ILE A 168 -3.41 4.61 -4.68
N LYS A 169 -4.22 5.64 -4.96
CA LYS A 169 -5.67 5.48 -5.15
C LYS A 169 -5.99 4.63 -6.38
N ARG A 170 -5.30 4.84 -7.50
CA ARG A 170 -5.49 4.06 -8.74
C ARG A 170 -5.20 2.57 -8.52
N ILE A 171 -4.15 2.24 -7.76
CA ILE A 171 -3.80 0.86 -7.43
C ILE A 171 -4.92 0.18 -6.65
N ILE A 172 -5.47 0.81 -5.59
CA ILE A 172 -6.59 0.23 -4.83
C ILE A 172 -7.80 -0.02 -5.72
N ILE A 173 -8.22 0.98 -6.51
CA ILE A 173 -9.38 0.82 -7.40
C ILE A 173 -9.12 -0.28 -8.41
N GLY A 174 -7.90 -0.35 -8.96
CA GLY A 174 -7.53 -1.36 -9.93
C GLY A 174 -7.50 -2.78 -9.37
N LEU A 175 -6.94 -2.96 -8.17
CA LEU A 175 -6.92 -4.26 -7.50
C LEU A 175 -8.34 -4.74 -7.18
N GLN A 176 -9.20 -3.85 -6.66
CA GLN A 176 -10.60 -4.17 -6.39
C GLN A 176 -11.36 -4.50 -7.67
N LYS A 177 -11.11 -3.78 -8.77
CA LYS A 177 -11.72 -4.06 -10.07
C LYS A 177 -11.30 -5.43 -10.59
N ALA A 178 -10.02 -5.75 -10.52
CA ALA A 178 -9.49 -7.04 -10.97
C ALA A 178 -10.13 -8.20 -10.19
N ASP A 179 -10.26 -8.07 -8.87
CA ASP A 179 -10.82 -9.09 -8.00
C ASP A 179 -12.33 -9.27 -8.20
N ASN A 180 -13.08 -8.17 -8.28
CA ASN A 180 -14.54 -8.20 -8.41
C ASN A 180 -14.99 -8.74 -9.78
N ASP A 181 -14.29 -8.40 -10.85
CA ASP A 181 -14.71 -8.70 -12.22
C ASP A 181 -13.98 -9.91 -12.82
N GLY A 182 -12.94 -10.41 -12.15
CA GLY A 182 -12.08 -11.48 -12.68
C GLY A 182 -11.32 -11.05 -13.94
N VAL A 183 -10.83 -9.81 -13.96
CA VAL A 183 -10.16 -9.19 -15.11
C VAL A 183 -8.73 -8.77 -14.78
N ALA A 184 -7.92 -8.59 -15.82
CA ALA A 184 -6.62 -7.93 -15.72
C ALA A 184 -6.73 -6.48 -16.19
N LEU A 185 -5.79 -5.62 -15.78
CA LEU A 185 -5.77 -4.21 -16.14
C LEU A 185 -4.57 -3.91 -17.04
N PRO A 186 -4.74 -3.18 -18.16
CA PRO A 186 -3.63 -2.82 -19.03
C PRO A 186 -2.67 -1.82 -18.36
N ALA A 187 -1.51 -1.63 -18.99
CA ALA A 187 -0.58 -0.57 -18.60
C ALA A 187 -1.27 0.81 -18.66
N ASN A 188 -0.98 1.67 -17.68
CA ASN A 188 -1.58 3.00 -17.53
C ASN A 188 -3.12 3.03 -17.44
N TRP A 189 -3.73 1.93 -16.98
CA TRP A 189 -5.18 1.85 -16.80
C TRP A 189 -5.67 2.84 -15.72
N HIS A 190 -6.80 3.50 -16.02
CA HIS A 190 -7.56 4.33 -15.09
C HIS A 190 -9.03 3.88 -15.07
N PRO A 191 -9.78 4.15 -13.98
CA PRO A 191 -11.20 3.78 -13.88
C PRO A 191 -12.01 4.24 -15.10
N GLY A 192 -12.86 3.37 -15.63
CA GLY A 192 -13.64 3.62 -16.84
C GLY A 192 -12.91 3.33 -18.15
N LYS A 193 -11.66 2.82 -18.11
CA LYS A 193 -10.94 2.32 -19.30
C LYS A 193 -11.13 0.82 -19.46
N ASP A 194 -11.01 0.35 -20.70
CA ASP A 194 -11.12 -1.06 -21.03
C ASP A 194 -10.20 -1.93 -20.18
N VAL A 195 -10.71 -3.10 -19.79
CA VAL A 195 -10.01 -4.12 -19.03
C VAL A 195 -9.61 -5.28 -19.94
N ILE A 196 -8.65 -6.09 -19.51
CA ILE A 196 -8.18 -7.28 -20.22
C ILE A 196 -8.91 -8.50 -19.68
N VAL A 197 -9.47 -9.30 -20.57
CA VAL A 197 -10.03 -10.60 -20.19
C VAL A 197 -8.88 -11.60 -20.06
N PRO A 198 -8.79 -12.40 -18.97
CA PRO A 198 -7.71 -13.37 -18.81
C PRO A 198 -7.57 -14.30 -20.02
N PRO A 199 -6.32 -14.59 -20.45
CA PRO A 199 -6.08 -15.39 -21.64
C PRO A 199 -6.55 -16.83 -21.42
N PRO A 200 -7.12 -17.47 -22.45
CA PRO A 200 -7.40 -18.91 -22.43
C PRO A 200 -6.13 -19.73 -22.14
N SER A 201 -6.27 -20.82 -21.38
CA SER A 201 -5.16 -21.74 -21.04
C SER A 201 -5.17 -23.05 -21.84
N THR A 202 -6.17 -23.27 -22.68
CA THR A 202 -6.32 -24.49 -23.50
C THR A 202 -6.75 -24.15 -24.92
N THR A 203 -6.47 -25.05 -25.86
CA THR A 203 -6.84 -24.87 -27.28
C THR A 203 -8.35 -24.82 -27.52
N ASP A 204 -9.15 -25.46 -26.68
CA ASP A 204 -10.61 -25.40 -26.79
C ASP A 204 -11.15 -24.09 -26.22
N ALA A 205 -10.59 -23.59 -25.12
CA ALA A 205 -10.93 -22.27 -24.58
C ALA A 205 -10.58 -21.13 -25.55
N ILE A 206 -9.59 -21.30 -26.44
CA ILE A 206 -9.33 -20.36 -27.54
C ILE A 206 -10.52 -20.27 -28.49
N LYS A 207 -11.08 -21.40 -28.92
CA LYS A 207 -12.24 -21.43 -29.83
C LYS A 207 -13.46 -20.80 -29.15
N GLU A 208 -13.68 -21.14 -27.89
CA GLU A 208 -14.75 -20.54 -27.07
C GLU A 208 -14.59 -19.03 -26.97
N ARG A 209 -13.39 -18.52 -26.66
CA ARG A 209 -13.09 -17.08 -26.60
C ARG A 209 -13.40 -16.37 -27.91
N VAL A 210 -12.94 -16.91 -29.04
CA VAL A 210 -13.14 -16.30 -30.36
C VAL A 210 -14.63 -16.21 -30.69
N GLU A 211 -15.38 -17.29 -30.47
CA GLU A 211 -16.82 -17.28 -30.72
C GLU A 211 -17.60 -16.44 -29.68
N GLU A 212 -17.14 -16.38 -28.42
CA GLU A 212 -17.75 -15.56 -27.35
C GLU A 212 -17.77 -14.08 -27.74
N VAL A 213 -16.68 -13.55 -28.32
CA VAL A 213 -16.53 -12.11 -28.57
C VAL A 213 -16.93 -11.68 -29.98
N LYS A 214 -17.13 -12.65 -30.89
CA LYS A 214 -17.45 -12.41 -32.30
C LYS A 214 -18.69 -11.55 -32.46
N GLY A 215 -18.52 -10.40 -33.10
CA GLY A 215 -19.61 -9.45 -33.38
C GLY A 215 -20.12 -8.68 -32.16
N LYS A 216 -19.49 -8.79 -30.98
CA LYS A 216 -19.87 -8.05 -29.78
C LYS A 216 -19.11 -6.72 -29.68
N GLU A 217 -19.83 -5.60 -29.69
CA GLU A 217 -19.25 -4.24 -29.67
C GLU A 217 -18.61 -3.83 -28.34
N ASN A 218 -18.89 -4.57 -27.27
CA ASN A 218 -18.29 -4.34 -25.95
C ASN A 218 -16.93 -5.03 -25.78
N TYR A 219 -16.46 -5.76 -26.79
CA TYR A 219 -15.14 -6.36 -26.82
C TYR A 219 -14.29 -5.74 -27.94
N ASN A 220 -13.00 -5.63 -27.69
CA ASN A 220 -12.00 -5.34 -28.70
C ASN A 220 -10.94 -6.45 -28.65
N GLN A 221 -11.04 -7.40 -29.57
CA GLN A 221 -10.11 -8.51 -29.68
C GLN A 221 -9.04 -8.21 -30.73
N LEU A 222 -7.79 -8.04 -30.28
CA LEU A 222 -6.65 -7.95 -31.18
C LEU A 222 -6.10 -9.34 -31.53
N ASP A 223 -6.14 -10.25 -30.54
CA ASP A 223 -5.81 -11.66 -30.68
C ASP A 223 -6.56 -12.47 -29.60
N TRP A 224 -6.60 -13.79 -29.70
CA TRP A 224 -7.32 -14.65 -28.76
C TRP A 224 -6.82 -14.53 -27.32
N TYR A 225 -5.54 -14.22 -27.11
CA TYR A 225 -4.95 -13.94 -25.79
C TYR A 225 -5.00 -12.45 -25.40
N LEU A 226 -5.28 -11.56 -26.36
CA LEU A 226 -5.28 -10.12 -26.20
C LEU A 226 -6.67 -9.57 -26.52
N THR A 227 -7.58 -9.85 -25.60
CA THR A 227 -8.99 -9.45 -25.67
C THR A 227 -9.29 -8.42 -24.60
N PHE A 228 -9.77 -7.26 -25.03
CA PHE A 228 -10.24 -6.20 -24.14
C PHE A 228 -11.76 -6.22 -24.02
N LYS A 229 -12.27 -5.83 -22.87
CA LYS A 229 -13.70 -5.65 -22.57
C LYS A 229 -13.91 -4.21 -22.08
N LYS A 230 -14.91 -3.52 -22.62
CA LYS A 230 -15.30 -2.18 -22.14
C LYS A 230 -15.72 -2.25 -20.68
N ASP A 231 -15.22 -1.31 -19.89
CA ASP A 231 -15.63 -1.14 -18.50
C ASP A 231 -17.09 -0.66 -18.46
N GLN A 232 -17.96 -1.36 -17.73
CA GLN A 232 -19.39 -1.06 -17.58
C GLN A 232 -19.67 -0.50 -16.20
#